data_AF-A0AAD2J1Y3-F1
#
_entry.id   AF-A0AAD2J1Y3-F1
#
_cell.length_a   1.000
_cell.length_b   1.000
_cell.length_c   1.000
_cell.angle_alpha   90.00
_cell.angle_beta   90.00
_cell.angle_gamma   90.00
#
_symmetry.space_group_name_H-M   'P 1'
#
loop_
_entity.id
_entity.type
_entity.pdbx_description
1 polymer ?
#
loop_
_entity_poly.entity_id
_entity_poly.type
_entity_poly.pdbx_seq_one_letter_code
_entity_poly.pdbx_strand_id
1 'polypeptide(L)'
;MKIQDREEGWDGIDAFLEGAVPSSIERVELVTKKQFLPWHKPRKQWLRTYQWNKSISQLAQDLNLAQIERPLNYLSLPGQDLLDIRDLSPVCEEIGVKLKFLGLNYIDPKKPNSKQKQVEQDLSENEVRGMNSVDAASFVINEKFEDISRKESITYDRLINSHDTFDVVNIDLCNSFGHDSPADSTENLYNALHNLFSKQAESRSEDWLFFITTRNSTHTVHTDVWDIFVRIINAKAVVDPDFLPTLISRGVISERAVVDGVLILGQMTRRCHVGVFGVSIGFWITHLLIGQRPAWRVSMLPSYGYHVYLNSEDSSCDMVSLAFRFSKVRIRPNDPHSLARNLVGDYVNEAECKAECEEQILTQHCQQVDIDIFLYENPAHYDEALTRSKELLSSARYDIDHYLNELDVKMKELLGYLREAGLIKQAA
;
A
#
# COMPACT_ATOMS: atom_id res chain seq x y z
N MET A 1 -59.79 -19.47 -51.12
CA MET A 1 -58.86 -20.15 -50.20
C MET A 1 -58.63 -19.20 -49.03
N LYS A 2 -59.22 -19.49 -47.87
CA LYS A 2 -59.15 -18.63 -46.68
C LYS A 2 -57.78 -18.81 -46.03
N ILE A 3 -57.05 -17.73 -45.83
CA ILE A 3 -55.87 -17.72 -44.97
C ILE A 3 -56.41 -17.55 -43.55
N GLN A 4 -56.19 -18.56 -42.71
CA GLN A 4 -56.43 -18.49 -41.27
C GLN A 4 -55.19 -17.88 -40.63
N ASP A 5 -55.36 -16.71 -40.02
CA ASP A 5 -54.42 -16.17 -39.05
C ASP A 5 -54.38 -17.12 -37.84
N ARG A 6 -53.20 -17.71 -37.59
CA ARG A 6 -52.87 -18.31 -36.29
C ARG A 6 -52.16 -17.24 -35.48
N GLU A 7 -52.89 -16.58 -34.60
CA GLU A 7 -52.32 -15.96 -33.41
C GLU A 7 -51.85 -17.10 -32.49
N GLU A 8 -50.59 -17.51 -32.63
CA GLU A 8 -49.90 -18.25 -31.57
C GLU A 8 -49.50 -17.22 -30.51
N GLY A 9 -50.35 -17.08 -29.49
CA GLY A 9 -50.02 -16.38 -28.26
C GLY A 9 -48.77 -16.96 -27.65
N TRP A 10 -47.71 -16.14 -27.56
CA TRP A 10 -46.50 -16.48 -26.84
C TRP A 10 -46.77 -16.37 -25.32
N ASP A 11 -47.32 -17.43 -24.73
CA ASP A 11 -47.50 -17.60 -23.27
C ASP A 11 -46.16 -17.86 -22.52
N GLY A 12 -45.01 -17.57 -23.16
CA GLY A 12 -43.68 -17.98 -22.70
C GLY A 12 -42.93 -16.96 -21.82
N ILE A 13 -43.45 -15.74 -21.63
CA ILE A 13 -42.76 -14.73 -20.81
C ILE A 13 -42.98 -15.00 -19.31
N ASP A 14 -44.19 -15.41 -18.91
CA ASP A 14 -44.51 -15.62 -17.50
C ASP A 14 -43.81 -16.87 -16.92
N ALA A 15 -43.67 -17.93 -17.71
CA ALA A 15 -42.93 -19.14 -17.32
C ALA A 15 -41.41 -18.93 -17.19
N PHE A 16 -40.84 -17.92 -17.86
CA PHE A 16 -39.42 -17.58 -17.74
C PHE A 16 -39.12 -16.75 -16.47
N LEU A 17 -40.12 -16.02 -15.95
CA LEU A 17 -40.00 -15.20 -14.76
C LEU A 17 -40.38 -15.95 -13.46
N GLU A 18 -41.09 -17.07 -13.58
CA GLU A 18 -41.35 -17.98 -12.45
C GLU A 18 -40.03 -18.52 -11.87
N GLY A 19 -39.66 -18.01 -10.69
CA GLY A 19 -38.43 -18.38 -9.98
C GLY A 19 -37.24 -17.43 -10.21
N ALA A 20 -37.36 -16.44 -11.11
CA ALA A 20 -36.34 -15.40 -11.30
C ALA A 20 -36.41 -14.29 -10.24
N VAL A 21 -37.57 -14.15 -9.58
CA VAL A 21 -37.76 -13.20 -8.46
C VAL A 21 -37.45 -13.94 -7.14
N PRO A 22 -36.52 -13.45 -6.31
CA PRO A 22 -36.25 -14.03 -5.01
C PRO A 22 -37.54 -14.18 -4.20
N SER A 23 -37.82 -15.40 -3.73
CA SER A 23 -39.00 -15.73 -2.91
C SER A 23 -39.03 -14.99 -1.57
N SER A 24 -37.91 -14.42 -1.17
CA SER A 24 -37.77 -13.48 -0.06
C SER A 24 -36.63 -12.51 -0.34
N ILE A 25 -36.91 -11.21 -0.30
CA ILE A 25 -35.87 -10.19 -0.18
C ILE A 25 -35.51 -10.14 1.31
N GLU A 26 -34.39 -10.75 1.71
CA GLU A 26 -33.80 -10.47 3.02
C GLU A 26 -33.44 -8.99 3.05
N ARG A 27 -34.28 -8.17 3.71
CA ARG A 27 -33.94 -6.77 3.98
C ARG A 27 -32.86 -6.78 5.05
N VAL A 28 -31.62 -6.54 4.65
CA VAL A 28 -30.53 -6.27 5.57
C VAL A 28 -30.86 -4.94 6.26
N GLU A 29 -31.12 -4.98 7.57
CA GLU A 29 -31.22 -3.74 8.34
C GLU A 29 -29.86 -3.04 8.31
N LEU A 30 -29.84 -1.79 7.85
CA LEU A 30 -28.65 -0.96 7.87
C LEU A 30 -28.35 -0.57 9.32
N VAL A 31 -27.49 -1.35 9.98
CA VAL A 31 -27.04 -1.07 11.34
C VAL A 31 -25.79 -0.21 11.29
N THR A 32 -25.80 0.90 12.03
CA THR A 32 -24.63 1.77 12.17
C THR A 32 -23.51 1.04 12.91
N LYS A 33 -22.30 1.06 12.34
CA LYS A 33 -21.12 0.38 12.90
C LYS A 33 -20.53 1.15 14.08
N LYS A 34 -20.17 0.41 15.13
CA LYS A 34 -19.60 0.95 16.38
C LYS A 34 -18.22 0.40 16.73
N GLN A 35 -17.67 -0.50 15.92
CA GLN A 35 -16.34 -1.07 16.17
C GLN A 35 -15.28 -0.28 15.41
N PHE A 36 -14.39 0.40 16.12
CA PHE A 36 -13.33 1.20 15.51
C PHE A 36 -11.98 0.49 15.54
N LEU A 37 -11.26 0.57 14.42
CA LEU A 37 -9.99 -0.12 14.19
C LEU A 37 -8.86 0.91 14.03
N PRO A 38 -7.58 0.51 14.17
CA PRO A 38 -6.46 1.46 14.14
C PRO A 38 -6.40 2.36 12.91
N TRP A 39 -6.91 1.90 11.75
CA TRP A 39 -6.96 2.65 10.49
C TRP A 39 -8.11 3.66 10.39
N HIS A 40 -8.99 3.75 11.41
CA HIS A 40 -10.02 4.79 11.56
C HIS A 40 -9.51 6.03 12.30
N LYS A 41 -8.28 6.02 12.80
CA LYS A 41 -7.72 7.14 13.59
C LYS A 41 -7.26 8.31 12.69
N PRO A 42 -7.28 9.56 13.19
CA PRO A 42 -6.89 10.75 12.41
C PRO A 42 -5.52 10.67 11.74
N ARG A 43 -4.52 10.07 12.38
CA ARG A 43 -3.20 9.85 11.76
C ARG A 43 -3.23 9.07 10.45
N LYS A 44 -4.11 8.06 10.34
CA LYS A 44 -4.24 7.26 9.12
C LYS A 44 -4.94 8.08 8.04
N GLN A 45 -5.91 8.89 8.43
CA GLN A 45 -6.54 9.83 7.51
C GLN A 45 -5.55 10.88 7.00
N TRP A 46 -4.68 11.39 7.86
CA TRP A 46 -3.61 12.29 7.48
C TRP A 46 -2.68 11.63 6.44
N LEU A 47 -2.29 10.36 6.65
CA LEU A 47 -1.53 9.59 5.65
C LEU A 47 -2.23 9.50 4.29
N ARG A 48 -3.51 9.13 4.27
CA ARG A 48 -4.27 9.04 3.02
C ARG A 48 -4.25 10.37 2.28
N THR A 49 -4.51 11.46 2.99
CA THR A 49 -4.56 12.81 2.41
C THR A 49 -3.18 13.30 1.93
N TYR A 50 -2.17 13.25 2.80
CA TYR A 50 -0.92 13.98 2.62
C TYR A 50 0.22 13.17 2.00
N GLN A 51 0.17 11.84 2.07
CA GLN A 51 1.10 10.97 1.37
C GLN A 51 0.46 10.37 0.13
N TRP A 52 -0.64 9.61 0.28
CA TRP A 52 -1.18 8.81 -0.82
C TRP A 52 -1.86 9.70 -1.86
N ASN A 53 -2.95 10.36 -1.50
CA ASN A 53 -3.77 11.15 -2.42
C ASN A 53 -2.97 12.28 -3.08
N LYS A 54 -2.11 12.96 -2.31
CA LYS A 54 -1.23 14.01 -2.86
C LYS A 54 -0.29 13.45 -3.95
N SER A 55 0.34 12.31 -3.70
CA SER A 55 1.25 11.68 -4.66
C SER A 55 0.49 11.14 -5.87
N ILE A 56 -0.68 10.54 -5.65
CA ILE A 56 -1.54 9.99 -6.70
C ILE A 56 -2.07 11.09 -7.61
N SER A 57 -2.56 12.20 -7.03
CA SER A 57 -3.02 13.38 -7.78
C SER A 57 -1.90 13.95 -8.65
N GLN A 58 -0.69 14.09 -8.09
CA GLN A 58 0.47 14.54 -8.86
C GLN A 58 0.82 13.58 -10.00
N LEU A 59 0.82 12.25 -9.77
CA LEU A 59 1.06 11.28 -10.84
C LEU A 59 0.02 11.40 -11.95
N ALA A 60 -1.27 11.48 -11.60
CA ALA A 60 -2.35 11.58 -12.57
C ALA A 60 -2.22 12.84 -13.46
N GLN A 61 -1.78 13.95 -12.88
CA GLN A 61 -1.47 15.18 -13.61
C GLN A 61 -0.23 15.02 -14.51
N ASP A 62 0.86 14.44 -14.00
CA ASP A 62 2.08 14.20 -14.76
C ASP A 62 1.84 13.29 -15.99
N LEU A 63 0.96 12.30 -15.84
CA LEU A 63 0.54 11.39 -16.91
C LEU A 63 -0.53 11.99 -17.83
N ASN A 64 -1.03 13.19 -17.53
CA ASN A 64 -2.09 13.86 -18.28
C ASN A 64 -3.37 13.01 -18.45
N LEU A 65 -3.76 12.26 -17.41
CA LEU A 65 -4.85 11.28 -17.49
C LEU A 65 -6.18 11.90 -17.90
N ALA A 66 -6.47 13.10 -17.40
CA ALA A 66 -7.70 13.83 -17.74
C ALA A 66 -7.73 14.20 -19.24
N GLN A 67 -6.60 14.66 -19.78
CA GLN A 67 -6.50 15.09 -21.19
C GLN A 67 -6.61 13.92 -22.17
N ILE A 68 -6.10 12.74 -21.79
CA ILE A 68 -6.19 11.52 -22.61
C ILE A 68 -7.43 10.67 -22.31
N GLU A 69 -8.32 11.16 -21.44
CA GLU A 69 -9.56 10.49 -21.03
C GLU A 69 -9.35 9.05 -20.51
N ARG A 70 -8.21 8.81 -19.84
CA ARG A 70 -7.86 7.50 -19.28
C ARG A 70 -8.16 7.48 -17.77
N PRO A 71 -8.83 6.44 -17.24
CA PRO A 71 -8.98 6.31 -15.80
C PRO A 71 -7.63 6.09 -15.11
N LEU A 72 -7.56 6.48 -13.84
CA LEU A 72 -6.49 6.08 -12.93
C LEU A 72 -6.72 4.61 -12.52
N ASN A 73 -5.80 3.72 -12.91
CA ASN A 73 -5.83 2.31 -12.54
C ASN A 73 -5.17 2.12 -11.17
N TYR A 74 -5.96 1.68 -10.17
CA TYR A 74 -5.55 1.60 -8.77
C TYR A 74 -5.72 0.18 -8.21
N LEU A 75 -4.63 -0.49 -7.86
CA LEU A 75 -4.63 -1.77 -7.14
C LEU A 75 -4.49 -1.52 -5.65
N SER A 76 -5.35 -2.12 -4.82
CA SER A 76 -5.26 -1.95 -3.36
C SER A 76 -5.69 -3.15 -2.54
N LEU A 77 -5.41 -3.06 -1.24
CA LEU A 77 -6.01 -3.88 -0.18
C LEU A 77 -7.05 -3.02 0.60
N PRO A 78 -8.23 -2.73 0.01
CA PRO A 78 -9.11 -1.67 0.50
C PRO A 78 -9.87 -2.04 1.79
N GLY A 79 -9.80 -3.31 2.19
CA GLY A 79 -10.59 -3.87 3.28
C GLY A 79 -12.09 -3.88 2.97
N GLN A 80 -12.89 -4.22 3.99
CA GLN A 80 -14.33 -4.36 3.88
C GLN A 80 -15.06 -3.05 3.54
N ASP A 81 -14.55 -1.93 4.04
CA ASP A 81 -15.26 -0.64 4.00
C ASP A 81 -14.80 0.26 2.85
N LEU A 82 -13.73 -0.15 2.13
CA LEU A 82 -13.13 0.56 1.01
C LEU A 82 -12.74 2.01 1.34
N LEU A 83 -12.18 2.24 2.53
CA LEU A 83 -11.93 3.59 3.05
C LEU A 83 -10.90 4.36 2.22
N ASP A 84 -9.88 3.69 1.68
CA ASP A 84 -8.91 4.33 0.80
C ASP A 84 -9.52 4.74 -0.55
N ILE A 85 -10.41 3.90 -1.12
CA ILE A 85 -11.14 4.23 -2.34
C ILE A 85 -12.09 5.42 -2.12
N ARG A 86 -12.85 5.39 -1.02
CA ARG A 86 -13.77 6.49 -0.65
C ARG A 86 -13.05 7.81 -0.44
N ASP A 87 -11.85 7.77 0.12
CA ASP A 87 -11.04 8.96 0.35
C ASP A 87 -10.37 9.50 -0.94
N LEU A 88 -9.95 8.60 -1.84
CA LEU A 88 -9.31 8.95 -3.11
C LEU A 88 -10.32 9.42 -4.17
N SER A 89 -11.55 8.91 -4.11
CA SER A 89 -12.61 9.18 -5.09
C SER A 89 -12.90 10.68 -5.30
N PRO A 90 -13.10 11.51 -4.25
CA PRO A 90 -13.27 12.96 -4.41
C PRO A 90 -12.04 13.66 -5.00
N VAL A 91 -10.83 13.18 -4.71
CA VAL A 91 -9.59 13.74 -5.26
C VAL A 91 -9.50 13.48 -6.75
N CYS A 92 -9.92 12.30 -7.21
CA CYS A 92 -10.01 11.98 -8.64
C CYS A 92 -11.07 12.84 -9.34
N GLU A 93 -12.20 13.09 -8.69
CA GLU A 93 -13.25 13.99 -9.20
C GLU A 93 -12.73 15.42 -9.39
N GLU A 94 -12.00 15.95 -8.42
CA GLU A 94 -11.43 17.31 -8.46
C GLU A 94 -10.47 17.52 -9.64
N ILE A 95 -9.69 16.49 -9.99
CA ILE A 95 -8.75 16.54 -11.14
C ILE A 95 -9.36 16.04 -12.45
N GLY A 96 -10.65 15.71 -12.48
CA GLY A 96 -11.36 15.30 -13.69
C GLY A 96 -10.99 13.90 -14.21
N VAL A 97 -10.57 12.98 -13.33
CA VAL A 97 -10.15 11.63 -13.68
C VAL A 97 -11.08 10.61 -13.04
N LYS A 98 -11.45 9.54 -13.76
CA LYS A 98 -12.16 8.40 -13.18
C LYS A 98 -11.19 7.48 -12.43
N LEU A 99 -11.61 6.95 -11.29
CA LEU A 99 -10.89 5.93 -10.53
C LEU A 99 -11.37 4.54 -10.96
N LYS A 100 -10.50 3.76 -11.61
CA LYS A 100 -10.74 2.34 -11.89
C LYS A 100 -9.93 1.50 -10.91
N PHE A 101 -10.59 0.93 -9.90
CA PHE A 101 -9.90 0.15 -8.87
C PHE A 101 -10.08 -1.36 -9.02
N LEU A 102 -9.04 -2.09 -8.64
CA LEU A 102 -9.11 -3.52 -8.34
C LEU A 102 -8.70 -3.70 -6.88
N GLY A 103 -9.65 -4.16 -6.06
CA GLY A 103 -9.40 -4.45 -4.64
C GLY A 103 -9.17 -5.94 -4.40
N LEU A 104 -8.26 -6.29 -3.51
CA LEU A 104 -8.18 -7.65 -2.94
C LEU A 104 -8.54 -7.61 -1.47
N ASN A 105 -9.53 -8.40 -1.05
CA ASN A 105 -9.89 -8.53 0.36
C ASN A 105 -10.39 -9.94 0.67
N TYR A 106 -9.56 -10.72 1.35
CA TYR A 106 -9.89 -12.09 1.71
C TYR A 106 -10.74 -12.18 2.99
N ILE A 107 -11.94 -12.73 2.85
CA ILE A 107 -12.86 -13.05 3.95
C ILE A 107 -12.83 -14.57 4.15
N ASP A 108 -12.15 -15.01 5.22
CA ASP A 108 -12.07 -16.43 5.58
C ASP A 108 -13.47 -17.01 5.87
N PRO A 109 -13.97 -17.95 5.04
CA PRO A 109 -15.32 -18.49 5.20
C PRO A 109 -15.49 -19.29 6.49
N LYS A 110 -14.38 -19.77 7.10
CA LYS A 110 -14.39 -20.56 8.34
C LYS A 110 -14.49 -19.69 9.59
N LYS A 111 -14.26 -18.37 9.49
CA LYS A 111 -14.35 -17.47 10.64
C LYS A 111 -15.80 -17.15 10.99
N PRO A 112 -16.12 -16.95 12.28
CA PRO A 112 -17.40 -16.39 12.70
C PRO A 112 -17.68 -15.08 11.95
N ASN A 113 -18.95 -14.85 11.61
CA ASN A 113 -19.44 -13.65 10.92
C ASN A 113 -18.90 -13.46 9.48
N SER A 114 -18.29 -14.47 8.85
CA SER A 114 -17.80 -14.39 7.46
C SER A 114 -18.88 -13.96 6.47
N LYS A 115 -20.10 -14.50 6.59
CA LYS A 115 -21.26 -14.09 5.79
C LYS A 115 -21.62 -12.62 5.97
N GLN A 116 -21.64 -12.14 7.21
CA GLN A 116 -21.95 -10.74 7.52
C GLN A 116 -20.88 -9.80 6.94
N LYS A 117 -19.60 -10.17 7.05
CA LYS A 117 -18.50 -9.42 6.44
C LYS A 117 -18.60 -9.38 4.92
N GLN A 118 -19.00 -10.49 4.28
CA GLN A 118 -19.20 -10.53 2.84
C GLN A 118 -20.33 -9.60 2.41
N VAL A 119 -21.49 -9.65 3.07
CA VAL A 119 -22.61 -8.74 2.80
C VAL A 119 -22.19 -7.27 2.97
N GLU A 120 -21.42 -6.96 4.01
CA GLU A 120 -20.95 -5.61 4.29
C GLU A 120 -19.91 -5.12 3.26
N GLN A 121 -19.07 -6.01 2.75
CA GLN A 121 -18.18 -5.71 1.62
C GLN A 121 -18.98 -5.47 0.34
N ASP A 122 -19.93 -6.34 -0.01
CA ASP A 122 -20.73 -6.23 -1.23
C ASP A 122 -21.55 -4.93 -1.24
N LEU A 123 -22.10 -4.54 -0.08
CA LEU A 123 -22.78 -3.26 0.12
C LEU A 123 -21.81 -2.08 -0.09
N SER A 124 -20.64 -2.14 0.52
CA SER A 124 -19.64 -1.08 0.40
C SER A 124 -19.11 -0.94 -1.03
N GLU A 125 -18.91 -2.05 -1.73
CA GLU A 125 -18.51 -2.05 -3.15
C GLU A 125 -19.60 -1.43 -4.03
N ASN A 126 -20.87 -1.79 -3.82
CA ASN A 126 -21.99 -1.23 -4.58
C ASN A 126 -22.08 0.30 -4.41
N GLU A 127 -22.03 0.79 -3.17
CA GLU A 127 -22.05 2.24 -2.90
C GLU A 127 -20.89 2.98 -3.55
N VAL A 128 -19.67 2.42 -3.46
CA VAL A 128 -18.47 3.03 -4.06
C VAL A 128 -18.57 3.03 -5.59
N ARG A 129 -19.02 1.94 -6.21
CA ARG A 129 -19.23 1.87 -7.67
C ARG A 129 -20.35 2.79 -8.15
N GLY A 130 -21.26 3.19 -7.27
CA GLY A 130 -22.29 4.19 -7.53
C GLY A 130 -21.78 5.63 -7.53
N MET A 131 -20.54 5.88 -7.10
CA MET A 131 -19.95 7.23 -7.10
C MET A 131 -19.61 7.68 -8.51
N ASN A 132 -19.86 8.96 -8.83
CA ASN A 132 -19.61 9.50 -10.16
C ASN A 132 -18.16 9.35 -10.60
N SER A 133 -17.20 9.55 -9.72
CA SER A 133 -15.77 9.49 -10.02
C SER A 133 -15.21 8.07 -10.12
N VAL A 134 -16.01 7.02 -9.86
CA VAL A 134 -15.56 5.62 -9.90
C VAL A 134 -15.98 4.97 -11.22
N ASP A 135 -15.05 4.26 -11.85
CA ASP A 135 -15.33 3.49 -13.07
C ASP A 135 -16.16 2.24 -12.74
N ALA A 136 -17.20 1.99 -13.55
CA ALA A 136 -18.12 0.88 -13.35
C ALA A 136 -17.45 -0.51 -13.45
N ALA A 137 -16.30 -0.61 -14.11
CA ALA A 137 -15.49 -1.82 -14.20
C ALA A 137 -14.63 -2.08 -12.96
N SER A 138 -14.73 -1.25 -11.92
CA SER A 138 -14.04 -1.49 -10.65
C SER A 138 -14.73 -2.58 -9.84
N PHE A 139 -13.96 -3.39 -9.11
CA PHE A 139 -14.48 -4.48 -8.27
C PHE A 139 -13.50 -4.96 -7.20
N VAL A 140 -13.97 -5.76 -6.25
CA VAL A 140 -13.15 -6.45 -5.24
C VAL A 140 -13.12 -7.96 -5.50
N ILE A 141 -11.94 -8.57 -5.45
CA ILE A 141 -11.75 -10.02 -5.47
C ILE A 141 -11.61 -10.51 -4.02
N ASN A 142 -12.39 -11.54 -3.67
CA ASN A 142 -12.28 -12.22 -2.38
C ASN A 142 -11.15 -13.27 -2.39
N GLU A 143 -9.92 -12.80 -2.57
CA GLU A 143 -8.69 -13.60 -2.54
C GLU A 143 -7.60 -12.82 -1.80
N LYS A 144 -6.53 -13.52 -1.42
CA LYS A 144 -5.38 -12.91 -0.75
C LYS A 144 -4.45 -12.27 -1.78
N PHE A 145 -3.65 -11.28 -1.37
CA PHE A 145 -2.62 -10.73 -2.25
C PHE A 145 -1.59 -11.79 -2.65
N GLU A 146 -1.26 -12.69 -1.74
CA GLU A 146 -0.32 -13.79 -1.94
C GLU A 146 -0.76 -14.77 -3.05
N ASP A 147 -2.07 -14.81 -3.36
CA ASP A 147 -2.63 -15.64 -4.43
C ASP A 147 -2.14 -15.21 -5.83
N ILE A 148 -1.49 -14.04 -5.97
CA ILE A 148 -0.68 -13.65 -7.17
C ILE A 148 0.40 -14.69 -7.49
N SER A 149 0.79 -15.54 -6.53
CA SER A 149 1.78 -16.60 -6.78
C SER A 149 1.16 -17.93 -7.25
N ARG A 150 -0.18 -18.05 -7.22
CA ARG A 150 -0.92 -19.26 -7.62
C ARG A 150 -1.55 -19.07 -8.99
N LYS A 151 -1.05 -19.79 -10.00
CA LYS A 151 -1.45 -19.61 -11.42
C LYS A 151 -2.94 -19.84 -11.70
N GLU A 152 -3.58 -20.64 -10.85
CA GLU A 152 -4.99 -21.00 -10.96
C GLU A 152 -5.91 -20.00 -10.23
N SER A 153 -5.37 -19.01 -9.52
CA SER A 153 -6.17 -18.02 -8.80
C SER A 153 -6.78 -16.98 -9.74
N ILE A 154 -7.91 -16.40 -9.33
CA ILE A 154 -8.54 -15.29 -10.05
C ILE A 154 -7.59 -14.08 -10.02
N THR A 155 -6.91 -13.88 -8.90
CA THR A 155 -5.95 -12.82 -8.68
C THR A 155 -4.79 -12.90 -9.67
N TYR A 156 -4.22 -14.09 -9.89
CA TYR A 156 -3.17 -14.29 -10.89
C TYR A 156 -3.65 -13.97 -12.29
N ASP A 157 -4.84 -14.46 -12.66
CA ASP A 157 -5.39 -14.20 -13.99
C ASP A 157 -5.61 -12.69 -14.22
N ARG A 158 -6.18 -12.00 -13.23
CA ARG A 158 -6.48 -10.56 -13.31
C ARG A 158 -5.25 -9.67 -13.24
N LEU A 159 -4.23 -10.03 -12.46
CA LEU A 159 -3.05 -9.18 -12.24
C LEU A 159 -1.87 -9.52 -13.14
N ILE A 160 -1.68 -10.79 -13.50
CA ILE A 160 -0.49 -11.27 -14.21
C ILE A 160 -0.81 -11.62 -15.66
N ASN A 161 -1.88 -12.39 -15.91
CA ASN A 161 -2.24 -12.81 -17.27
C ASN A 161 -2.94 -11.70 -18.08
N SER A 162 -3.67 -10.80 -17.42
CA SER A 162 -4.29 -9.67 -18.10
C SER A 162 -3.23 -8.72 -18.71
N HIS A 163 -3.63 -7.92 -19.69
CA HIS A 163 -2.75 -6.87 -20.26
C HIS A 163 -2.80 -5.57 -19.45
N ASP A 164 -3.57 -5.53 -18.36
CA ASP A 164 -3.74 -4.34 -17.56
C ASP A 164 -2.52 -4.10 -16.66
N THR A 165 -2.18 -2.83 -16.45
CA THR A 165 -1.20 -2.38 -15.45
C THR A 165 -1.82 -1.27 -14.61
N PHE A 166 -1.24 -1.05 -13.44
CA PHE A 166 -1.70 -0.07 -12.48
C PHE A 166 -0.80 1.16 -12.49
N ASP A 167 -1.43 2.33 -12.41
CA ASP A 167 -0.74 3.59 -12.13
C ASP A 167 -0.30 3.64 -10.68
N VAL A 168 -1.07 3.00 -9.80
CA VAL A 168 -0.85 2.99 -8.36
C VAL A 168 -1.12 1.60 -7.81
N VAL A 169 -0.19 1.11 -7.00
CA VAL A 169 -0.34 -0.10 -6.19
C VAL A 169 -0.21 0.30 -4.73
N ASN A 170 -1.26 0.11 -3.93
CA ASN A 170 -1.28 0.44 -2.50
C ASN A 170 -1.51 -0.80 -1.62
N ILE A 171 -0.45 -1.24 -0.93
CA ILE A 171 -0.46 -2.42 -0.09
C ILE A 171 -0.45 -1.99 1.39
N ASP A 172 -1.65 -1.85 1.97
CA ASP A 172 -1.83 -1.52 3.39
C ASP A 172 -1.93 -2.80 4.23
N LEU A 173 -0.80 -3.26 4.77
CA LEU A 173 -0.72 -4.49 5.54
C LEU A 173 -1.12 -4.24 7.00
N CYS A 174 -2.03 -5.08 7.50
CA CYS A 174 -2.31 -5.15 8.93
C CYS A 174 -1.13 -5.74 9.74
N ASN A 175 -0.28 -6.53 9.08
CA ASN A 175 0.86 -7.21 9.67
C ASN A 175 2.19 -6.72 9.05
N SER A 176 3.31 -7.29 9.51
CA SER A 176 4.64 -7.00 8.97
C SER A 176 4.81 -7.62 7.58
N PHE A 177 5.45 -6.88 6.69
CA PHE A 177 5.96 -7.37 5.40
C PHE A 177 6.90 -8.55 5.62
N GLY A 178 7.63 -8.54 6.73
CA GLY A 178 8.54 -9.59 7.13
C GLY A 178 7.93 -10.67 8.00
N HIS A 179 6.59 -10.80 8.08
CA HIS A 179 5.96 -11.70 9.07
C HIS A 179 6.28 -13.18 8.85
N ASP A 180 6.19 -13.64 7.61
CA ASP A 180 6.37 -15.05 7.24
C ASP A 180 7.80 -15.29 6.73
N SER A 181 8.31 -16.51 6.93
CA SER A 181 9.59 -16.89 6.31
C SER A 181 9.45 -16.94 4.78
N PRO A 182 10.43 -16.44 4.02
CA PRO A 182 10.47 -16.61 2.56
C PRO A 182 10.57 -18.08 2.13
N ALA A 183 11.01 -18.98 3.02
CA ALA A 183 11.24 -20.39 2.72
C ALA A 183 10.00 -21.29 2.96
N ASP A 184 9.02 -20.84 3.74
CA ASP A 184 7.91 -21.69 4.21
C ASP A 184 6.90 -22.03 3.11
N SER A 185 6.70 -21.11 2.15
CA SER A 185 5.69 -21.26 1.10
C SER A 185 6.09 -20.48 -0.15
N THR A 186 5.70 -20.96 -1.33
CA THR A 186 5.78 -20.19 -2.57
C THR A 186 4.66 -19.15 -2.68
N GLU A 187 3.54 -19.36 -1.97
CA GLU A 187 2.42 -18.43 -1.85
C GLU A 187 2.68 -17.47 -0.68
N ASN A 188 3.61 -16.53 -0.89
CA ASN A 188 4.01 -15.55 0.10
C ASN A 188 4.04 -14.12 -0.50
N LEU A 189 4.10 -13.12 0.36
CA LEU A 189 4.08 -11.71 -0.02
C LEU A 189 5.26 -11.32 -0.92
N TYR A 190 6.45 -11.89 -0.69
CA TYR A 190 7.66 -11.59 -1.45
C TYR A 190 7.54 -12.04 -2.90
N ASN A 191 7.06 -13.26 -3.14
CA ASN A 191 6.83 -13.80 -4.48
C ASN A 191 5.69 -13.08 -5.19
N ALA A 192 4.61 -12.75 -4.47
CA ALA A 192 3.51 -11.97 -5.01
C ALA A 192 3.95 -10.58 -5.49
N LEU A 193 4.73 -9.85 -4.66
CA LEU A 193 5.31 -8.57 -5.05
C LEU A 193 6.33 -8.71 -6.18
N HIS A 194 7.18 -9.74 -6.16
CA HIS A 194 8.13 -10.01 -7.24
C HIS A 194 7.40 -10.21 -8.58
N ASN A 195 6.35 -11.02 -8.61
CA ASN A 195 5.55 -11.27 -9.81
C ASN A 195 4.84 -10.00 -10.27
N LEU A 196 4.22 -9.25 -9.36
CA LEU A 196 3.55 -7.99 -9.68
C LEU A 196 4.52 -6.94 -10.23
N PHE A 197 5.67 -6.76 -9.59
CA PHE A 197 6.69 -5.80 -10.03
C PHE A 197 7.30 -6.19 -11.36
N SER A 198 7.55 -7.48 -11.59
CA SER A 198 8.03 -7.96 -12.90
C SER A 198 7.00 -7.68 -13.99
N LYS A 199 5.72 -7.99 -13.73
CA LYS A 199 4.63 -7.70 -14.66
C LYS A 199 4.50 -6.21 -14.98
N GLN A 200 4.50 -5.35 -13.95
CA GLN A 200 4.49 -3.90 -14.10
C GLN A 200 5.69 -3.42 -14.92
N ALA A 201 6.90 -3.89 -14.59
CA ALA A 201 8.11 -3.45 -15.25
C ALA A 201 8.14 -3.84 -16.73
N GLU A 202 7.73 -5.06 -17.07
CA GLU A 202 7.70 -5.58 -18.45
C GLU A 202 6.62 -4.90 -19.31
N SER A 203 5.42 -4.73 -18.76
CA SER A 203 4.25 -4.32 -19.55
C SER A 203 4.07 -2.80 -19.61
N ARG A 204 4.63 -2.05 -18.66
CA ARG A 204 4.37 -0.61 -18.52
C ARG A 204 5.42 0.26 -19.22
N SER A 205 4.98 1.42 -19.70
CA SER A 205 5.84 2.46 -20.30
C SER A 205 5.87 3.77 -19.50
N GLU A 206 4.88 3.99 -18.63
CA GLU A 206 4.65 5.22 -17.88
C GLU A 206 5.07 5.08 -16.41
N ASP A 207 5.38 6.20 -15.77
CA ASP A 207 5.65 6.24 -14.33
C ASP A 207 4.51 5.64 -13.51
N TRP A 208 4.82 5.05 -12.36
CA TRP A 208 3.82 4.50 -11.44
C TRP A 208 4.26 4.61 -9.99
N LEU A 209 3.30 4.43 -9.09
CA LEU A 209 3.47 4.53 -7.65
C LEU A 209 3.28 3.18 -6.96
N PHE A 210 4.09 2.94 -5.95
CA PHE A 210 3.89 1.87 -4.98
C PHE A 210 3.89 2.43 -3.57
N PHE A 211 2.85 2.09 -2.82
CA PHE A 211 2.73 2.36 -1.40
C PHE A 211 2.74 1.04 -0.65
N ILE A 212 3.47 1.00 0.46
CA ILE A 212 3.39 -0.09 1.42
C ILE A 212 3.32 0.48 2.82
N THR A 213 2.28 0.11 3.56
CA THR A 213 2.20 0.37 5.00
C THR A 213 2.30 -0.93 5.74
N THR A 214 3.19 -1.01 6.72
CA THR A 214 3.50 -2.29 7.36
C THR A 214 4.11 -2.14 8.75
N ARG A 215 3.91 -3.17 9.56
CA ARG A 215 4.53 -3.30 10.88
C ARG A 215 6.03 -3.56 10.72
N ASN A 216 6.84 -2.99 11.61
CA ASN A 216 8.30 -3.09 11.56
C ASN A 216 8.92 -3.40 12.93
N SER A 217 8.11 -3.87 13.88
CA SER A 217 8.59 -4.24 15.22
C SER A 217 9.41 -5.53 15.18
N THR A 218 10.39 -5.64 16.08
CA THR A 218 11.26 -6.83 16.20
C THR A 218 10.51 -8.17 16.35
N HIS A 219 9.37 -8.18 17.05
CA HIS A 219 8.57 -9.39 17.26
C HIS A 219 7.61 -9.71 16.09
N THR A 220 7.52 -8.82 15.09
CA THR A 220 6.67 -9.02 13.92
C THR A 220 7.44 -9.44 12.68
N VAL A 221 8.78 -9.37 12.71
CA VAL A 221 9.65 -9.75 11.59
C VAL A 221 10.26 -11.12 11.87
N HIS A 222 10.09 -12.04 10.92
CA HIS A 222 10.69 -13.37 10.94
C HIS A 222 12.22 -13.28 10.86
N THR A 223 12.92 -14.15 11.58
CA THR A 223 14.38 -14.15 11.66
C THR A 223 15.04 -14.30 10.29
N ASP A 224 14.51 -15.17 9.44
CA ASP A 224 15.07 -15.41 8.10
C ASP A 224 15.01 -14.15 7.22
N VAL A 225 13.93 -13.37 7.33
CA VAL A 225 13.77 -12.09 6.62
C VAL A 225 14.79 -11.08 7.16
N TRP A 226 14.94 -11.06 8.48
CA TRP A 226 15.87 -10.18 9.14
C TRP A 226 17.33 -10.44 8.76
N ASP A 227 17.71 -11.71 8.67
CA ASP A 227 19.03 -12.14 8.18
C ASP A 227 19.27 -11.67 6.74
N ILE A 228 18.24 -11.75 5.87
CA ILE A 228 18.31 -11.24 4.49
C ILE A 228 18.51 -9.72 4.49
N PHE A 229 17.79 -8.97 5.31
CA PHE A 229 17.90 -7.51 5.39
C PHE A 229 19.29 -7.08 5.85
N VAL A 230 19.84 -7.70 6.89
CA VAL A 230 21.21 -7.42 7.32
C VAL A 230 22.24 -7.80 6.24
N ARG A 231 22.04 -8.89 5.51
CA ARG A 231 22.89 -9.23 4.36
C ARG A 231 22.83 -8.19 3.25
N ILE A 232 21.67 -7.59 2.97
CA ILE A 232 21.55 -6.50 1.98
C ILE A 232 22.43 -5.31 2.39
N ILE A 233 22.36 -4.90 3.66
CA ILE A 233 23.18 -3.80 4.19
C ILE A 233 24.67 -4.14 4.15
N ASN A 234 25.05 -5.34 4.60
CA ASN A 234 26.46 -5.77 4.61
C ASN A 234 27.02 -5.91 3.19
N ALA A 235 26.23 -6.38 2.22
CA ALA A 235 26.65 -6.46 0.82
C ALA A 235 26.95 -5.06 0.25
N LYS A 236 26.16 -4.04 0.62
CA LYS A 236 26.46 -2.65 0.26
C LYS A 236 27.76 -2.17 0.91
N ALA A 237 27.97 -2.45 2.19
CA ALA A 237 29.18 -2.06 2.92
C ALA A 237 30.47 -2.66 2.33
N VAL A 238 30.41 -3.84 1.70
CA VAL A 238 31.56 -4.44 1.00
C VAL A 238 31.94 -3.62 -0.24
N VAL A 239 30.96 -3.08 -0.96
CA VAL A 239 31.18 -2.28 -2.18
C VAL A 239 31.53 -0.83 -1.83
N ASP A 240 30.99 -0.32 -0.73
CA ASP A 240 31.14 1.05 -0.25
C ASP A 240 31.52 1.03 1.25
N PRO A 241 32.83 1.06 1.57
CA PRO A 241 33.31 1.02 2.95
C PRO A 241 32.82 2.17 3.83
N ASP A 242 32.43 3.31 3.25
CA ASP A 242 31.92 4.47 3.98
C ASP A 242 30.42 4.37 4.31
N PHE A 243 29.75 3.31 3.81
CA PHE A 243 28.32 3.13 3.99
C PHE A 243 27.91 2.93 5.45
N LEU A 244 28.56 2.02 6.20
CA LEU A 244 28.23 1.83 7.62
C LEU A 244 28.52 3.07 8.48
N PRO A 245 29.68 3.75 8.35
CA PRO A 245 29.90 5.06 8.97
C PRO A 245 28.78 6.06 8.65
N THR A 246 28.29 6.08 7.40
CA THR A 246 27.18 6.94 6.99
C THR A 246 25.89 6.58 7.74
N LEU A 247 25.53 5.30 7.83
CA LEU A 247 24.36 4.85 8.59
C LEU A 247 24.44 5.21 10.09
N ILE A 248 25.64 5.13 10.68
CA ILE A 248 25.89 5.55 12.07
C ILE A 248 25.69 7.06 12.21
N SER A 249 26.30 7.86 11.34
CA SER A 249 26.22 9.32 11.39
C SER A 249 24.80 9.85 11.23
N ARG A 250 23.96 9.15 10.46
CA ARG A 250 22.54 9.47 10.25
C ARG A 250 21.63 8.86 11.33
N GLY A 251 22.18 8.14 12.30
CA GLY A 251 21.42 7.56 13.41
C GLY A 251 20.48 6.41 13.00
N VAL A 252 20.73 5.78 11.84
CA VAL A 252 20.00 4.60 11.37
C VAL A 252 20.45 3.38 12.15
N ILE A 253 21.75 3.24 12.36
CA ILE A 253 22.34 2.20 13.21
C ILE A 253 23.19 2.84 14.31
N SER A 254 23.45 2.09 15.38
CA SER A 254 24.40 2.47 16.42
C SER A 254 25.76 1.86 16.16
N GLU A 255 26.84 2.53 16.58
CA GLU A 255 28.22 2.01 16.46
C GLU A 255 28.37 0.60 17.06
N ARG A 256 27.73 0.34 18.21
CA ARG A 256 27.71 -1.00 18.85
C ARG A 256 27.16 -2.13 17.97
N ALA A 257 26.37 -1.81 16.94
CA ALA A 257 25.80 -2.81 16.05
C ALA A 257 26.80 -3.29 14.99
N VAL A 258 27.96 -2.63 14.88
CA VAL A 258 29.01 -2.95 13.91
C VAL A 258 30.19 -3.59 14.62
N VAL A 259 30.63 -4.75 14.14
CA VAL A 259 31.82 -5.46 14.62
C VAL A 259 32.66 -5.83 13.40
N ASP A 260 33.95 -5.46 13.42
CA ASP A 260 34.89 -5.74 12.33
C ASP A 260 34.40 -5.29 10.93
N GLY A 261 33.70 -4.15 10.89
CA GLY A 261 33.16 -3.59 9.65
C GLY A 261 31.90 -4.29 9.11
N VAL A 262 31.23 -5.09 9.95
CA VAL A 262 30.02 -5.83 9.58
C VAL A 262 28.90 -5.52 10.57
N LEU A 263 27.68 -5.31 10.06
CA LEU A 263 26.48 -5.19 10.88
C LEU A 263 26.10 -6.56 11.47
N ILE A 264 25.99 -6.64 12.79
CA ILE A 264 25.71 -7.88 13.53
C ILE A 264 24.31 -7.82 14.16
N LEU A 265 23.47 -8.80 13.79
CA LEU A 265 22.06 -8.93 14.22
C LEU A 265 21.86 -8.82 15.73
N GLY A 266 22.68 -9.54 16.52
CA GLY A 266 22.53 -9.63 17.98
C GLY A 266 22.87 -8.36 18.76
N GLN A 267 23.44 -7.35 18.11
CA GLN A 267 23.83 -6.08 18.74
C GLN A 267 22.90 -4.92 18.36
N MET A 268 21.83 -5.20 17.60
CA MET A 268 20.93 -4.18 17.10
C MET A 268 19.93 -3.73 18.15
N THR A 269 19.82 -2.42 18.28
CA THR A 269 18.77 -1.77 19.07
C THR A 269 17.45 -1.86 18.31
N ARG A 270 16.30 -1.71 18.98
CA ARG A 270 15.01 -1.66 18.29
C ARG A 270 14.90 -0.49 17.30
N ARG A 271 15.45 0.67 17.65
CA ARG A 271 15.59 1.79 16.71
C ARG A 271 16.41 1.42 15.47
N CYS A 272 17.51 0.68 15.66
CA CYS A 272 18.32 0.17 14.55
C CYS A 272 17.54 -0.82 13.69
N HIS A 273 16.70 -1.65 14.32
CA HIS A 273 15.83 -2.58 13.63
C HIS A 273 14.88 -1.84 12.69
N VAL A 274 14.15 -0.84 13.19
CA VAL A 274 13.24 -0.01 12.40
C VAL A 274 13.97 0.67 11.23
N GLY A 275 15.13 1.28 11.51
CA GLY A 275 15.95 1.95 10.50
C GLY A 275 16.41 1.02 9.37
N VAL A 276 16.99 -0.12 9.73
CA VAL A 276 17.47 -1.10 8.76
C VAL A 276 16.33 -1.77 8.01
N PHE A 277 15.18 -1.99 8.66
CA PHE A 277 13.99 -2.55 8.03
C PHE A 277 13.51 -1.68 6.85
N GLY A 278 13.33 -0.37 7.08
CA GLY A 278 12.86 0.56 6.04
C GLY A 278 13.83 0.69 4.87
N VAL A 279 15.13 0.86 5.17
CA VAL A 279 16.18 0.96 4.14
C VAL A 279 16.28 -0.34 3.34
N SER A 280 16.21 -1.50 3.99
CA SER A 280 16.34 -2.80 3.31
C SER A 280 15.20 -3.09 2.35
N ILE A 281 13.96 -2.69 2.67
CA ILE A 281 12.83 -2.79 1.74
C ILE A 281 13.10 -1.95 0.48
N GLY A 282 13.52 -0.69 0.65
CA GLY A 282 13.83 0.18 -0.48
C GLY A 282 14.97 -0.36 -1.35
N PHE A 283 16.02 -0.90 -0.73
CA PHE A 283 17.14 -1.50 -1.44
C PHE A 283 16.72 -2.75 -2.20
N TRP A 284 15.95 -3.64 -1.57
CA TRP A 284 15.41 -4.83 -2.22
C TRP A 284 14.60 -4.48 -3.47
N ILE A 285 13.67 -3.52 -3.36
CA ILE A 285 12.87 -3.04 -4.50
C ILE A 285 13.76 -2.44 -5.60
N THR A 286 14.77 -1.64 -5.22
CA THR A 286 15.73 -1.05 -6.16
C THR A 286 16.48 -2.12 -6.93
N HIS A 287 17.00 -3.12 -6.24
CA HIS A 287 17.79 -4.20 -6.85
C HIS A 287 16.93 -5.02 -7.79
N LEU A 288 15.67 -5.26 -7.43
CA LEU A 288 14.71 -5.97 -8.26
C LEU A 288 14.39 -5.22 -9.57
N LEU A 289 14.12 -3.92 -9.50
CA LEU A 289 13.60 -3.17 -10.65
C LEU A 289 14.68 -2.59 -11.57
N ILE A 290 15.86 -2.26 -11.03
CA ILE A 290 16.94 -1.72 -11.86
C ILE A 290 17.66 -2.82 -12.66
N GLY A 291 17.69 -4.04 -12.10
CA GLY A 291 18.25 -5.23 -12.77
C GLY A 291 17.37 -5.79 -13.89
N GLN A 292 16.09 -5.41 -13.93
CA GLN A 292 15.16 -5.86 -14.97
C GLN A 292 15.33 -5.10 -16.30
N ARG A 293 14.75 -5.65 -17.36
CA ARG A 293 14.70 -5.02 -18.69
C ARG A 293 13.25 -5.02 -19.21
N PRO A 294 12.63 -3.84 -19.35
CA PRO A 294 13.19 -2.50 -19.14
C PRO A 294 13.46 -2.20 -17.65
N ALA A 295 14.49 -1.39 -17.40
CA ALA A 295 14.90 -1.02 -16.05
C ALA A 295 14.11 0.20 -15.54
N TRP A 296 13.94 0.28 -14.23
CA TRP A 296 13.22 1.36 -13.58
C TRP A 296 14.05 1.98 -12.46
N ARG A 297 14.13 3.32 -12.48
CA ARG A 297 14.62 4.11 -11.35
C ARG A 297 13.60 4.04 -10.22
N VAL A 298 14.08 3.86 -9.00
CA VAL A 298 13.27 3.84 -7.79
C VAL A 298 13.54 5.12 -7.01
N SER A 299 12.51 5.89 -6.71
CA SER A 299 12.60 7.08 -5.87
C SER A 299 11.62 6.97 -4.71
N MET A 300 12.13 6.87 -3.49
CA MET A 300 11.33 6.91 -2.28
C MET A 300 10.71 8.31 -2.13
N LEU A 301 9.41 8.41 -1.95
CA LEU A 301 8.75 9.66 -1.57
C LEU A 301 8.84 9.82 -0.04
N PRO A 302 8.47 10.97 0.53
CA PRO A 302 8.49 11.15 1.98
C PRO A 302 7.84 9.98 2.72
N SER A 303 8.59 9.42 3.67
CA SER A 303 8.18 8.28 4.49
C SER A 303 7.65 8.75 5.85
N TYR A 304 6.74 7.98 6.42
CA TYR A 304 6.13 8.33 7.70
C TYR A 304 6.01 7.11 8.62
N GLY A 305 6.08 7.34 9.93
CA GLY A 305 5.86 6.33 10.96
C GLY A 305 4.78 6.74 11.95
N TYR A 306 4.16 5.77 12.62
CA TYR A 306 3.26 6.02 13.75
C TYR A 306 3.18 4.82 14.70
N HIS A 307 2.56 5.03 15.86
CA HIS A 307 2.47 4.07 16.94
C HIS A 307 1.10 3.36 17.00
N VAL A 308 1.13 2.04 17.01
CA VAL A 308 -0.04 1.18 17.22
C VAL A 308 0.03 0.50 18.58
N TYR A 309 1.17 -0.10 18.95
CA TYR A 309 1.41 -0.62 20.28
C TYR A 309 2.10 0.43 21.15
N LEU A 310 1.40 0.84 22.19
CA LEU A 310 1.88 1.81 23.17
C LEU A 310 2.59 1.02 24.29
N ASN A 311 3.86 0.67 24.06
CA ASN A 311 4.70 0.02 25.07
C ASN A 311 5.83 0.98 25.47
N SER A 312 5.87 1.37 26.75
CA SER A 312 6.82 2.32 27.32
C SER A 312 8.29 1.91 27.20
N GLU A 313 8.60 0.65 26.87
CA GLU A 313 9.99 0.19 26.66
C GLU A 313 10.59 0.61 25.31
N ASP A 314 9.77 1.11 24.38
CA ASP A 314 10.22 1.50 23.04
C ASP A 314 9.50 2.76 22.56
N SER A 315 10.27 3.75 22.11
CA SER A 315 9.80 5.03 21.60
C SER A 315 9.82 5.10 20.06
N SER A 316 10.14 3.99 19.39
CA SER A 316 10.19 3.94 17.93
C SER A 316 8.81 3.68 17.34
N CYS A 317 8.49 4.32 16.21
CA CYS A 317 7.30 3.98 15.44
C CYS A 317 7.32 2.50 15.03
N ASP A 318 6.21 1.81 15.29
CA ASP A 318 6.04 0.37 15.09
C ASP A 318 5.21 0.01 13.85
N MET A 319 4.79 1.05 13.12
CA MET A 319 4.19 1.00 11.80
C MET A 319 4.86 2.05 10.91
N VAL A 320 5.19 1.69 9.68
CA VAL A 320 5.80 2.57 8.69
C VAL A 320 4.98 2.60 7.42
N SER A 321 4.87 3.77 6.79
CA SER A 321 4.27 3.97 5.47
C SER A 321 5.33 4.47 4.50
N LEU A 322 5.74 3.59 3.59
CA LEU A 322 6.74 3.85 2.56
C LEU A 322 6.02 4.08 1.23
N ALA A 323 6.54 5.03 0.46
CA ALA A 323 6.00 5.41 -0.84
C ALA A 323 7.14 5.45 -1.85
N PHE A 324 6.91 4.98 -3.06
CA PHE A 324 7.91 4.89 -4.12
C PHE A 324 7.29 5.35 -5.44
N ARG A 325 8.03 6.19 -6.18
CA ARG A 325 7.78 6.49 -7.59
C ARG A 325 8.78 5.73 -8.44
N PHE A 326 8.29 5.09 -9.48
CA PHE A 326 9.11 4.40 -10.47
C PHE A 326 9.07 5.14 -11.78
N SER A 327 10.24 5.39 -12.34
CA SER A 327 10.40 6.02 -13.64
C SER A 327 11.29 5.20 -14.55
N LYS A 328 10.87 5.01 -15.79
CA LYS A 328 11.56 4.14 -16.75
C LYS A 328 12.92 4.74 -17.11
N VAL A 329 13.96 3.92 -17.06
CA VAL A 329 15.32 4.35 -17.44
C VAL A 329 15.87 3.53 -18.60
N ARG A 330 16.57 4.20 -19.49
CA ARG A 330 17.28 3.56 -20.60
C ARG A 330 18.68 3.23 -20.12
N ILE A 331 18.90 1.99 -19.71
CA ILE A 331 20.25 1.49 -19.41
C ILE A 331 20.99 1.27 -20.72
N ARG A 332 22.27 1.67 -20.77
CA ARG A 332 23.12 1.45 -21.93
C ARG A 332 23.20 -0.05 -22.26
N PRO A 333 22.80 -0.50 -23.46
CA PRO A 333 22.99 -1.88 -23.88
C PRO A 333 24.48 -2.24 -23.85
N ASN A 334 24.81 -3.39 -23.26
CA ASN A 334 26.14 -3.96 -23.35
C ASN A 334 26.21 -4.81 -24.62
N ASP A 335 27.00 -4.40 -25.60
CA ASP A 335 27.32 -5.25 -26.75
C ASP A 335 28.69 -5.92 -26.51
N PRO A 336 28.70 -7.18 -26.03
CA PRO A 336 29.95 -7.87 -25.69
C PRO A 336 30.85 -8.12 -26.91
N HIS A 337 30.30 -8.04 -28.13
CA HIS A 337 31.05 -8.26 -29.36
C HIS A 337 31.44 -6.96 -30.06
N SER A 338 31.00 -5.80 -29.54
CA SER A 338 31.33 -4.47 -30.08
C SER A 338 31.02 -4.28 -31.58
N LEU A 339 30.01 -4.99 -32.08
CA LEU A 339 29.47 -4.87 -33.44
C LEU A 339 28.62 -3.61 -33.59
N ALA A 340 27.81 -3.30 -32.58
CA ALA A 340 27.10 -2.05 -32.41
C ALA A 340 28.06 -1.00 -31.84
N ARG A 341 28.48 -0.07 -32.70
CA ARG A 341 29.28 1.11 -32.32
C ARG A 341 28.40 2.36 -32.32
N ASN A 342 28.74 3.33 -31.47
CA ASN A 342 28.08 4.63 -31.42
C ASN A 342 26.56 4.55 -31.17
N LEU A 343 26.14 3.81 -30.14
CA LEU A 343 24.75 3.87 -29.67
C LEU A 343 24.39 5.33 -29.36
N VAL A 344 23.40 5.86 -30.09
CA VAL A 344 22.88 7.22 -29.90
C VAL A 344 21.71 7.15 -28.94
N GLY A 345 21.75 7.92 -27.85
CA GLY A 345 20.65 8.04 -26.90
C GLY A 345 21.11 8.44 -25.50
N ASP A 346 20.16 8.96 -24.74
CA ASP A 346 20.36 9.30 -23.32
C ASP A 346 20.29 8.03 -22.48
N TYR A 347 21.43 7.34 -22.40
CA TYR A 347 21.58 6.14 -21.59
C TYR A 347 22.21 6.47 -20.23
N VAL A 348 21.71 5.85 -19.18
CA VAL A 348 22.29 5.92 -17.84
C VAL A 348 23.14 4.68 -17.57
N ASN A 349 24.18 4.86 -16.75
CA ASN A 349 24.94 3.75 -16.18
C ASN A 349 24.09 3.10 -15.08
N GLU A 350 23.93 1.77 -15.15
CA GLU A 350 23.13 1.02 -14.18
C GLU A 350 23.65 1.14 -12.75
N ALA A 351 24.98 1.05 -12.56
CA ALA A 351 25.58 1.11 -11.23
C ALA A 351 25.44 2.51 -10.60
N GLU A 352 25.59 3.57 -11.41
CA GLU A 352 25.40 4.95 -10.96
C GLU A 352 23.93 5.20 -10.60
N CYS A 353 23.00 4.82 -11.49
CA CYS A 353 21.57 4.95 -11.22
C CYS A 353 21.15 4.15 -9.98
N LYS A 354 21.73 2.96 -9.76
CA LYS A 354 21.49 2.15 -8.54
C LYS A 354 21.97 2.87 -7.29
N ALA A 355 23.19 3.40 -7.31
CA ALA A 355 23.75 4.12 -6.18
C ALA A 355 22.94 5.39 -5.84
N GLU A 356 22.48 6.13 -6.86
CA GLU A 356 21.59 7.28 -6.69
C GLU A 356 20.26 6.89 -6.02
N CYS A 357 19.63 5.80 -6.47
CA CYS A 357 18.39 5.30 -5.85
C CYS A 357 18.60 4.92 -4.39
N GLU A 358 19.69 4.19 -4.08
CA GLU A 358 20.03 3.76 -2.72
C GLU A 358 20.28 4.96 -1.79
N GLU A 359 21.04 5.96 -2.24
CA GLU A 359 21.29 7.17 -1.46
C GLU A 359 20.01 7.98 -1.23
N GLN A 360 19.14 8.04 -2.22
CA GLN A 360 17.85 8.72 -2.14
C GLN A 360 16.93 8.03 -1.13
N ILE A 361 16.87 6.68 -1.15
CA ILE A 361 16.14 5.87 -0.16
C ILE A 361 16.66 6.13 1.24
N LEU A 362 17.98 6.08 1.44
CA LEU A 362 18.58 6.32 2.74
C LEU A 362 18.23 7.72 3.25
N THR A 363 18.36 8.73 2.40
CA THR A 363 18.05 10.13 2.74
C THR A 363 16.60 10.29 3.16
N GLN A 364 15.65 9.77 2.38
CA GLN A 364 14.22 9.89 2.66
C GLN A 364 13.79 9.12 3.90
N HIS A 365 14.37 7.95 4.14
CA HIS A 365 14.09 7.19 5.35
C HIS A 365 14.65 7.87 6.61
N CYS A 366 15.84 8.50 6.53
CA CYS A 366 16.38 9.28 7.65
C CYS A 366 15.54 10.51 7.99
N GLN A 367 14.76 11.01 7.03
CA GLN A 367 13.84 12.14 7.17
C GLN A 367 12.41 11.68 7.51
N GLN A 368 12.22 10.41 7.92
CA GLN A 368 10.92 9.88 8.28
C GLN A 368 10.27 10.74 9.38
N VAL A 369 9.01 11.10 9.17
CA VAL A 369 8.23 11.88 10.13
C VAL A 369 7.37 10.94 10.98
N ASP A 370 7.45 11.12 12.31
CA ASP A 370 6.50 10.54 13.24
C ASP A 370 5.20 11.34 13.23
N ILE A 371 4.12 10.72 12.74
CA ILE A 371 2.83 11.40 12.56
C ILE A 371 2.15 11.69 13.89
N ASP A 372 2.32 10.82 14.89
CA ASP A 372 1.68 11.05 16.19
C ASP A 372 2.29 12.28 16.87
N ILE A 373 3.63 12.44 16.79
CA ILE A 373 4.32 13.66 17.25
C ILE A 373 3.92 14.86 16.39
N PHE A 374 3.97 14.73 15.07
CA PHE A 374 3.64 15.82 14.14
C PHE A 374 2.23 16.37 14.38
N LEU A 375 1.22 15.50 14.53
CA LEU A 375 -0.16 15.93 14.77
C LEU A 375 -0.35 16.53 16.17
N TYR A 376 0.39 16.07 17.17
CA TYR A 376 0.40 16.69 18.50
C TYR A 376 0.96 18.12 18.45
N GLU A 377 2.07 18.33 17.75
CA GLU A 377 2.72 19.63 17.61
C GLU A 377 1.97 20.58 16.66
N ASN A 378 1.11 20.04 15.78
CA ASN A 378 0.36 20.80 14.79
C ASN A 378 -1.16 20.53 14.89
N PRO A 379 -1.85 21.12 15.90
CA PRO A 379 -3.27 20.87 16.15
C PRO A 379 -4.18 21.14 14.95
N ALA A 380 -3.85 22.14 14.11
CA ALA A 380 -4.63 22.42 12.90
C ALA A 380 -4.65 21.24 11.92
N HIS A 381 -3.52 20.54 11.75
CA HIS A 381 -3.47 19.33 10.93
C HIS A 381 -4.22 18.17 11.57
N TYR A 382 -4.21 18.08 12.91
CA TYR A 382 -5.01 17.10 13.63
C TYR A 382 -6.52 17.34 13.43
N ASP A 383 -6.97 18.58 13.58
CA ASP A 383 -8.38 18.96 13.45
C ASP A 383 -8.90 18.72 12.02
N GLU A 384 -8.08 19.01 11.02
CA GLU A 384 -8.40 18.68 9.61
C GLU A 384 -8.51 17.16 9.42
N ALA A 385 -7.52 16.40 9.89
CA ALA A 385 -7.51 14.95 9.76
C ALA A 385 -8.69 14.30 10.51
N LEU A 386 -9.07 14.84 11.67
CA LEU A 386 -10.25 14.42 12.42
C LEU A 386 -11.54 14.73 11.67
N THR A 387 -11.65 15.92 11.08
CA THR A 387 -12.81 16.32 10.28
C THR A 387 -13.01 15.39 9.10
N ARG A 388 -11.96 15.16 8.31
CA ARG A 388 -11.99 14.19 7.20
C ARG A 388 -12.27 12.77 7.66
N SER A 389 -11.74 12.36 8.83
CA SER A 389 -12.01 11.03 9.38
C SER A 389 -13.50 10.83 9.67
N LYS A 390 -14.16 11.84 10.25
CA LYS A 390 -15.61 11.78 10.52
C LYS A 390 -16.42 11.65 9.23
N GLU A 391 -16.09 12.45 8.22
CA GLU A 391 -16.76 12.41 6.91
C GLU A 391 -16.59 11.03 6.25
N LEU A 392 -15.36 10.52 6.23
CA LEU A 392 -15.03 9.22 5.65
C LEU A 392 -15.75 8.08 6.38
N LEU A 393 -15.69 8.05 7.72
CA LEU A 393 -16.36 7.02 8.52
C LEU A 393 -17.89 7.12 8.40
N SER A 394 -18.44 8.33 8.32
CA SER A 394 -19.87 8.53 8.11
C SER A 394 -20.29 7.99 6.74
N SER A 395 -19.48 8.21 5.70
CA SER A 395 -19.73 7.65 4.36
C SER A 395 -19.70 6.12 4.34
N ALA A 396 -19.02 5.50 5.31
CA ALA A 396 -18.94 4.07 5.51
C ALA A 396 -19.87 3.58 6.64
N ARG A 397 -20.95 4.29 6.98
CA ARG A 397 -22.00 3.88 7.94
C ARG A 397 -21.52 3.69 9.39
N TYR A 398 -20.49 4.41 9.84
CA TYR A 398 -20.08 4.39 11.25
C TYR A 398 -20.81 5.42 12.12
N ASP A 399 -20.92 5.11 13.41
CA ASP A 399 -21.51 5.98 14.44
C ASP A 399 -20.50 7.02 14.88
N ILE A 400 -20.64 8.25 14.39
CA ILE A 400 -19.66 9.32 14.63
C ILE A 400 -19.64 9.78 16.10
N ASP A 401 -20.78 9.76 16.79
CA ASP A 401 -20.83 10.11 18.20
C ASP A 401 -20.09 9.06 19.04
N HIS A 402 -20.27 7.77 18.72
CA HIS A 402 -19.51 6.71 19.36
C HIS A 402 -18.02 6.78 19.04
N TYR A 403 -17.66 7.10 17.79
CA TYR A 403 -16.28 7.28 17.35
C TYR A 403 -15.55 8.34 18.18
N LEU A 404 -16.16 9.51 18.38
CA LEU A 404 -15.55 10.62 19.11
C LEU A 404 -15.29 10.25 20.58
N ASN A 405 -16.22 9.53 21.20
CA ASN A 405 -16.06 9.06 22.57
C ASN A 405 -14.90 8.06 22.71
N GLU A 406 -14.78 7.09 21.81
CA GLU A 406 -13.65 6.15 21.82
C GLU A 406 -12.31 6.84 21.51
N LEU A 407 -12.32 7.80 20.58
CA LEU A 407 -11.12 8.51 20.16
C LEU A 407 -10.51 9.33 21.29
N ASP A 408 -11.30 9.98 22.14
CA ASP A 408 -10.81 10.75 23.29
C ASP A 408 -10.01 9.86 24.26
N VAL A 409 -10.53 8.66 24.56
CA VAL A 409 -9.84 7.67 25.40
C VAL A 409 -8.52 7.25 24.77
N LYS A 410 -8.54 6.89 23.47
CA LYS A 410 -7.33 6.47 22.75
C LYS A 410 -6.30 7.57 22.56
N MET A 411 -6.74 8.83 22.48
CA MET A 411 -5.84 9.97 22.41
C MET A 411 -5.14 10.19 23.75
N LYS A 412 -5.86 10.09 24.87
CA LYS A 412 -5.26 10.17 26.21
C LYS A 412 -4.21 9.08 26.44
N GLU A 413 -4.49 7.85 26.02
CA GLU A 413 -3.52 6.73 26.06
C GLU A 413 -2.25 7.06 25.26
N LEU A 414 -2.41 7.52 24.01
CA LEU A 414 -1.30 7.88 23.13
C LEU A 414 -0.46 9.02 23.73
N LEU A 415 -1.09 10.10 24.17
CA LEU A 415 -0.39 11.26 24.75
C LEU A 415 0.29 10.91 26.08
N GLY A 416 -0.29 10.01 26.87
CA GLY A 416 0.36 9.46 28.06
C GLY A 416 1.67 8.75 27.69
N TYR A 417 1.58 7.82 26.75
CA TYR A 417 2.74 7.08 26.23
C TYR A 417 3.82 8.02 25.65
N LEU A 418 3.47 8.98 24.80
CA LEU A 418 4.44 9.90 24.21
C LEU A 418 5.17 10.75 25.26
N ARG A 419 4.49 11.13 26.36
CA ARG A 419 5.12 11.85 27.47
C ARG A 419 6.06 10.96 28.28
N GLU A 420 5.63 9.74 28.60
CA GLU A 420 6.45 8.75 29.33
C GLU A 420 7.71 8.38 28.55
N ALA A 421 7.59 8.27 27.23
CA ALA A 421 8.69 8.03 26.31
C ALA A 421 9.61 9.26 26.11
N GLY A 422 9.25 10.43 26.66
CA GLY A 422 10.01 11.68 26.50
C GLY A 422 9.97 12.24 25.06
N LEU A 423 9.00 11.81 24.25
CA LEU A 423 8.83 12.23 22.86
C LEU A 423 8.11 13.58 22.73
N ILE A 424 7.26 13.92 23.70
CA ILE A 424 6.59 15.22 23.79
C ILE A 424 6.74 15.81 25.19
N LYS A 425 6.65 17.15 25.30
CA LYS A 425 6.75 17.84 26.59
C LYS A 425 5.53 17.56 27.47
N GLN A 426 5.74 17.48 28.79
CA GLN A 426 4.64 17.59 29.74
C GLN A 426 4.04 19.00 29.64
N ALA A 427 2.72 19.10 29.57
CA ALA A 427 2.05 20.40 29.68
C ALA A 427 2.39 20.99 31.05
N ALA A 428 2.81 22.25 31.07
CA ALA A 428 3.20 22.98 32.29
C ALA A 428 2.01 23.22 33.22
#